data_AF-A0A521K7N0-F1
#
_entry.id   AF-A0A521K7N0-F1
#
_cell.length_a   1.000
_cell.length_b   1.000
_cell.length_c   1.000
_cell.angle_alpha   90.00
_cell.angle_beta   90.00
_cell.angle_gamma   90.00
#
_symmetry.space_group_name_H-M   'P 1'
#
loop_
_entity.id
_entity.type
_entity.pdbx_description
1 polymer ?
#
loop_
_entity_poly.entity_id
_entity_poly.type
_entity_poly.pdbx_seq_one_letter_code
_entity_poly.pdbx_strand_id
1 'polypeptide(L)'
;MEDRTQMHPENGQFSRDAWYKHLIDIAKLSDTRQRYDSLVQLHQTTLDFYLPAVKAITPEIAASPSSDGRSRSLVVAHIVGWEEWQSQVFGDSDKDERLRRQMKLQGYYDTETRKLVDFEGVDNFNAYNAKRYDGKPWSEIQQKAINTALQLQSFFSPNPNKQWIDFLENTPDHNWRILPGVTLNIPSGWYLWMVSMEHEAVEHREDLIDKPR
;
A
#
# COMPACT_ATOMS: atom_id res chain seq x y z
N MET A 1 -15.16 25.52 -1.73
CA MET A 1 -14.90 24.42 -2.68
C MET A 1 -13.45 24.56 -3.08
N GLU A 2 -12.55 23.95 -2.31
CA GLU A 2 -11.12 23.98 -2.61
C GLU A 2 -10.80 22.93 -3.68
N ASP A 3 -9.99 23.36 -4.63
CA ASP A 3 -9.63 22.67 -5.85
C ASP A 3 -8.74 21.47 -5.55
N ARG A 4 -9.31 20.27 -5.69
CA ARG A 4 -8.65 18.98 -5.42
C ARG A 4 -7.58 18.61 -6.44
N THR A 5 -7.25 19.50 -7.38
CA THR A 5 -6.27 19.24 -8.45
C THR A 5 -4.87 19.78 -8.16
N GLN A 6 -4.64 20.50 -7.06
CA GLN A 6 -3.32 21.09 -6.74
C GLN A 6 -2.31 20.14 -6.08
N MET A 7 -2.16 18.92 -6.61
CA MET A 7 -1.08 18.00 -6.22
C MET A 7 -0.23 17.53 -7.41
N HIS A 8 -0.07 18.36 -8.44
CA HIS A 8 0.91 18.07 -9.50
C HIS A 8 1.77 19.29 -9.86
N PRO A 9 3.09 19.13 -9.99
CA PRO A 9 3.97 20.19 -10.45
C PRO A 9 3.62 20.54 -11.89
N GLU A 10 3.15 21.77 -12.07
CA GLU A 10 3.11 22.63 -13.27
C GLU A 10 2.58 22.09 -14.62
N ASN A 11 2.37 20.78 -14.83
CA ASN A 11 1.90 20.19 -16.11
C ASN A 11 0.98 18.95 -15.94
N GLY A 12 0.51 18.63 -14.72
CA GLY A 12 -0.35 17.45 -14.50
C GLY A 12 0.37 16.09 -14.57
N GLN A 13 1.71 16.09 -14.58
CA GLN A 13 2.53 14.87 -14.58
C GLN A 13 2.90 14.47 -13.15
N PHE A 14 2.86 13.18 -12.84
CA PHE A 14 3.30 12.65 -11.55
C PHE A 14 4.81 12.87 -11.36
N SER A 15 5.21 13.30 -10.16
CA SER A 15 6.60 13.43 -9.75
C SER A 15 6.87 12.58 -8.51
N ARG A 16 7.73 11.57 -8.66
CA ARG A 16 8.19 10.68 -7.57
C ARG A 16 8.76 11.49 -6.41
N ASP A 17 9.65 12.43 -6.71
CA ASP A 17 10.31 13.25 -5.69
C ASP A 17 9.33 14.16 -4.94
N ALA A 18 8.35 14.74 -5.65
CA ALA A 18 7.32 15.55 -5.03
C ALA A 18 6.42 14.71 -4.11
N TRP A 19 6.06 13.49 -4.53
CA TRP A 19 5.26 12.58 -3.71
C TRP A 19 6.01 12.20 -2.42
N TYR A 20 7.28 11.79 -2.51
CA TYR A 20 8.07 11.44 -1.32
C TYR A 20 8.30 12.63 -0.41
N LYS A 21 8.58 13.82 -0.97
CA LYS A 21 8.70 15.04 -0.18
C LYS A 21 7.43 15.30 0.61
N HIS A 22 6.28 15.19 -0.03
CA HIS A 22 4.98 15.37 0.62
C HIS A 22 4.76 14.33 1.74
N LEU A 23 5.02 13.05 1.49
CA LEU A 23 4.90 12.01 2.51
C LEU A 23 5.84 12.26 3.71
N ILE A 24 7.09 12.66 3.45
CA ILE A 24 8.07 13.03 4.48
C ILE A 24 7.58 14.22 5.31
N ASP A 25 7.01 15.24 4.66
CA ASP A 25 6.48 16.42 5.34
C ASP A 25 5.30 16.03 6.24
N ILE A 26 4.41 15.14 5.79
CA ILE A 26 3.33 14.58 6.62
C ILE A 26 3.89 13.82 7.82
N ALA A 27 4.86 12.92 7.61
CA ALA A 27 5.47 12.12 8.66
C ALA A 27 6.09 12.98 9.78
N LYS A 28 6.56 14.18 9.46
CA LYS A 28 7.20 15.12 10.41
C LYS A 28 6.22 16.00 11.18
N LEU A 29 4.93 15.98 10.85
CA LEU A 29 3.93 16.78 11.56
C LEU A 29 3.87 16.34 13.03
N SER A 30 4.00 17.31 13.95
CA SER A 30 3.91 17.05 15.40
C SER A 30 2.47 16.89 15.89
N ASP A 31 1.51 17.49 15.18
CA ASP A 31 0.09 17.30 15.46
C ASP A 31 -0.37 15.97 14.83
N THR A 32 -0.65 14.99 15.68
CA THR A 32 -1.09 13.65 15.27
C THR A 32 -2.39 13.68 14.48
N ARG A 33 -3.31 14.61 14.80
CA ARG A 33 -4.58 14.71 14.06
C ARG A 33 -4.34 15.30 12.68
N GLN A 34 -3.51 16.33 12.58
CA GLN A 34 -3.11 16.88 11.28
C GLN A 34 -2.40 15.84 10.42
N ARG A 35 -1.46 15.06 11.00
CA ARG A 35 -0.80 13.94 10.31
C ARG A 35 -1.81 12.94 9.76
N TYR A 36 -2.78 12.53 10.60
CA TYR A 36 -3.83 11.61 10.20
C TYR A 36 -4.65 12.16 9.03
N ASP A 37 -5.18 13.37 9.15
CA ASP A 37 -6.03 13.97 8.13
C ASP A 37 -5.28 14.14 6.80
N SER A 38 -3.99 14.50 6.84
CA SER A 38 -3.15 14.55 5.65
C SER A 38 -2.90 13.17 5.01
N LEU A 39 -2.72 12.11 5.81
CA LEU A 39 -2.60 10.75 5.26
C LEU A 39 -3.93 10.23 4.69
N VAL A 40 -5.08 10.57 5.27
CA VAL A 40 -6.38 10.24 4.67
C VAL A 40 -6.49 10.86 3.28
N GLN A 41 -6.09 12.13 3.13
CA GLN A 41 -6.11 12.82 1.85
C GLN A 41 -5.14 12.18 0.86
N LEU A 42 -3.90 11.89 1.27
CA LEU A 42 -2.91 11.23 0.44
C LEU A 42 -3.36 9.83 -0.02
N HIS A 43 -4.01 9.07 0.88
CA HIS A 43 -4.57 7.75 0.55
C HIS A 43 -5.67 7.87 -0.49
N GLN A 44 -6.58 8.85 -0.33
CA GLN A 44 -7.62 9.10 -1.34
C GLN A 44 -7.00 9.46 -2.71
N THR A 45 -6.03 10.37 -2.75
CA THR A 45 -5.35 10.73 -4.01
C THR A 45 -4.60 9.55 -4.62
N THR A 46 -4.04 8.67 -3.80
CA THR A 46 -3.40 7.44 -4.26
C THR A 46 -4.41 6.51 -4.94
N LEU A 47 -5.59 6.33 -4.35
CA LEU A 47 -6.66 5.50 -4.93
C LEU A 47 -7.33 6.12 -6.16
N ASP A 48 -7.42 7.45 -6.21
CA ASP A 48 -7.88 8.18 -7.40
C ASP A 48 -6.99 7.90 -8.63
N PHE A 49 -5.72 7.52 -8.41
CA PHE A 49 -4.84 6.99 -9.44
C PHE A 49 -4.94 5.48 -9.60
N TYR A 50 -4.77 4.73 -8.50
CA TYR A 50 -4.57 3.28 -8.52
C TYR A 50 -5.79 2.54 -9.07
N LEU A 51 -7.00 2.88 -8.61
CA LEU A 51 -8.22 2.16 -9.01
C LEU A 51 -8.53 2.31 -10.50
N PRO A 52 -8.48 3.50 -11.12
CA PRO A 52 -8.61 3.62 -12.57
C PRO A 52 -7.49 2.92 -13.34
N ALA A 53 -6.24 2.99 -12.86
CA ALA A 53 -5.11 2.35 -13.52
C ALA A 53 -5.28 0.82 -13.58
N VAL A 54 -5.59 0.18 -12.45
CA VAL A 54 -5.86 -1.27 -12.38
C VAL A 54 -7.05 -1.66 -13.26
N LYS A 55 -8.12 -0.86 -13.28
CA LYS A 55 -9.30 -1.10 -14.14
C LYS A 55 -8.99 -1.01 -15.64
N ALA A 56 -8.04 -0.16 -16.03
CA ALA A 56 -7.68 0.05 -17.43
C ALA A 56 -6.81 -1.07 -18.02
N ILE A 57 -6.13 -1.86 -17.18
CA ILE A 57 -5.30 -2.99 -17.62
C ILE A 57 -6.20 -4.08 -18.24
N THR A 58 -5.98 -4.37 -19.53
CA THR A 58 -6.62 -5.48 -20.24
C THR A 58 -5.90 -6.81 -19.95
N PRO A 59 -6.50 -7.99 -20.25
CA PRO A 59 -5.81 -9.27 -20.11
C PRO A 59 -4.48 -9.34 -20.85
N GLU A 60 -4.37 -8.72 -22.03
CA GLU A 60 -3.14 -8.68 -22.83
C GLU A 60 -2.05 -7.86 -22.14
N ILE A 61 -2.41 -6.69 -21.58
CA ILE A 61 -1.47 -5.86 -20.81
C ILE A 61 -1.08 -6.59 -19.53
N ALA A 62 -2.02 -7.21 -18.83
CA ALA A 62 -1.77 -7.97 -17.60
C ALA A 62 -0.78 -9.11 -17.81
N ALA A 63 -0.83 -9.79 -18.96
CA ALA A 63 0.10 -10.85 -19.34
C ALA A 63 1.47 -10.33 -19.81
N SER A 64 1.57 -9.04 -20.15
CA SER A 64 2.82 -8.47 -20.65
C SER A 64 3.87 -8.31 -19.53
N PRO A 65 5.17 -8.33 -19.87
CA PRO A 65 6.24 -8.10 -18.89
C PRO A 65 6.18 -6.70 -18.25
N SER A 66 6.43 -6.64 -16.94
CA SER A 66 6.69 -5.45 -16.13
C SER A 66 8.16 -5.03 -16.20
N SER A 67 8.47 -3.91 -15.55
CA SER A 67 9.80 -3.32 -15.38
C SER A 67 10.83 -4.28 -14.76
N ASP A 68 10.38 -5.21 -13.91
CA ASP A 68 11.21 -6.22 -13.23
C ASP A 68 11.15 -7.62 -13.89
N GLY A 69 10.50 -7.74 -15.04
CA GLY A 69 10.43 -8.96 -15.85
C GLY A 69 9.32 -9.95 -15.45
N ARG A 70 8.59 -9.72 -14.35
CA ARG A 70 7.36 -10.47 -14.04
C ARG A 70 6.24 -10.09 -15.03
N SER A 71 5.11 -10.79 -15.01
CA SER A 71 3.92 -10.25 -15.68
C SER A 71 3.35 -9.09 -14.85
N ARG A 72 2.73 -8.10 -15.51
CA ARG A 72 2.03 -7.01 -14.80
C ARG A 72 0.94 -7.53 -13.86
N SER A 73 0.29 -8.65 -14.18
CA SER A 73 -0.65 -9.32 -13.27
C SER A 73 0.00 -9.75 -11.96
N LEU A 74 1.24 -10.23 -11.99
CA LEU A 74 1.98 -10.62 -10.79
C LEU A 74 2.51 -9.42 -10.00
N VAL A 75 2.72 -8.27 -10.63
CA VAL A 75 2.98 -6.99 -9.94
C VAL A 75 1.74 -6.55 -9.18
N VAL A 76 0.57 -6.54 -9.82
CA VAL A 76 -0.70 -6.22 -9.14
C VAL A 76 -0.97 -7.19 -7.99
N ALA A 77 -0.78 -8.49 -8.22
CA ALA A 77 -0.92 -9.52 -7.20
C ALA A 77 0.06 -9.35 -6.02
N HIS A 78 1.27 -8.83 -6.26
CA HIS A 78 2.22 -8.49 -5.21
C HIS A 78 1.69 -7.37 -4.30
N ILE A 79 1.10 -6.32 -4.87
CA ILE A 79 0.45 -5.25 -4.11
C ILE A 79 -0.69 -5.84 -3.26
N VAL A 80 -1.56 -6.65 -3.88
CA VAL A 80 -2.67 -7.33 -3.17
C VAL A 80 -2.17 -8.13 -1.97
N GLY A 81 -1.09 -8.89 -2.12
CA GLY A 81 -0.54 -9.70 -1.04
C GLY A 81 -0.20 -8.89 0.20
N TRP A 82 0.52 -7.77 0.02
CA TRP A 82 0.90 -6.88 1.12
C TRP A 82 -0.31 -6.21 1.77
N GLU A 83 -1.23 -5.69 0.96
CA GLU A 83 -2.43 -5.00 1.47
C GLU A 83 -3.39 -5.95 2.18
N GLU A 84 -3.48 -7.21 1.76
CA GLU A 84 -4.24 -8.22 2.50
C GLU A 84 -3.66 -8.43 3.89
N TRP A 85 -2.34 -8.49 4.02
CA TRP A 85 -1.70 -8.67 5.33
C TRP A 85 -1.90 -7.44 6.22
N GLN A 86 -1.73 -6.25 5.64
CA GLN A 86 -2.01 -4.99 6.34
C GLN A 86 -3.47 -4.89 6.77
N SER A 87 -4.41 -5.31 5.91
CA SER A 87 -5.83 -5.38 6.26
C SER A 87 -6.11 -6.33 7.43
N GLN A 88 -5.30 -7.38 7.60
CA GLN A 88 -5.37 -8.25 8.78
C GLN A 88 -4.83 -7.59 10.05
N VAL A 89 -3.95 -6.59 9.95
CA VAL A 89 -3.55 -5.78 11.12
C VAL A 89 -4.65 -4.80 11.47
N PHE A 90 -5.07 -3.99 10.48
CA PHE A 90 -6.01 -2.89 10.70
C PHE A 90 -7.43 -3.36 11.02
N GLY A 91 -7.82 -4.54 10.55
CA GLY A 91 -9.14 -5.14 10.80
C GLY A 91 -9.23 -6.06 12.02
N ASP A 92 -8.13 -6.35 12.73
CA ASP A 92 -8.14 -7.25 13.88
C ASP A 92 -8.44 -6.51 15.19
N SER A 93 -9.18 -7.17 16.08
CA SER A 93 -9.41 -6.70 17.44
C SER A 93 -8.12 -6.54 18.24
N ASP A 94 -7.15 -7.43 18.02
CA ASP A 94 -5.81 -7.43 18.63
C ASP A 94 -4.77 -6.94 17.61
N LYS A 95 -5.00 -5.74 17.10
CA LYS A 95 -4.15 -5.07 16.10
C LYS A 95 -2.70 -4.90 16.55
N ASP A 96 -2.45 -4.74 17.85
CA ASP A 96 -1.10 -4.60 18.40
C ASP A 96 -0.29 -5.88 18.24
N GLU A 97 -0.86 -7.04 18.59
CA GLU A 97 -0.23 -8.33 18.38
C GLU A 97 -0.08 -8.64 16.90
N ARG A 98 -1.10 -8.34 16.07
CA ARG A 98 -1.01 -8.52 14.62
C ARG A 98 0.10 -7.71 14.00
N LEU A 99 0.20 -6.43 14.34
CA LEU A 99 1.28 -5.55 13.89
C LEU A 99 2.65 -6.13 14.29
N ARG A 100 2.81 -6.50 15.57
CA ARG A 100 4.06 -7.06 16.09
C ARG A 100 4.50 -8.32 15.33
N ARG A 101 3.54 -9.15 14.90
CA ARG A 101 3.80 -10.35 14.10
C ARG A 101 4.12 -10.00 12.64
N GLN A 102 3.35 -9.13 12.00
CA GLN A 102 3.63 -8.71 10.62
C GLN A 102 5.01 -8.05 10.48
N MET A 103 5.42 -7.20 11.44
CA MET A 103 6.76 -6.60 11.45
C MET A 103 7.90 -7.62 11.58
N LYS A 104 7.59 -8.87 11.96
CA LYS A 104 8.51 -10.01 12.00
C LYS A 104 8.25 -11.02 10.88
N LEU A 105 7.40 -10.65 9.91
CA LEU A 105 6.94 -11.51 8.81
C LEU A 105 6.26 -12.80 9.28
N GLN A 106 5.45 -12.72 10.35
CA GLN A 106 4.77 -13.86 10.95
C GLN A 106 3.25 -13.71 10.96
N GLY A 107 2.54 -14.82 10.87
CA GLY A 107 1.10 -14.91 11.10
C GLY A 107 0.26 -14.33 9.97
N TYR A 108 0.76 -14.35 8.73
CA TYR A 108 -0.07 -14.06 7.57
C TYR A 108 -1.15 -15.13 7.44
N TYR A 109 -2.41 -14.73 7.49
CA TYR A 109 -3.52 -15.64 7.28
C TYR A 109 -3.90 -15.68 5.80
N ASP A 110 -3.61 -16.79 5.13
CA ASP A 110 -4.07 -17.02 3.78
C ASP A 110 -5.54 -17.48 3.81
N THR A 111 -6.41 -16.63 3.29
CA THR A 111 -7.86 -16.89 3.26
C THR A 111 -8.26 -18.01 2.30
N GLU A 112 -7.47 -18.30 1.27
CA GLU A 112 -7.77 -19.36 0.30
C GLU A 112 -7.46 -20.73 0.90
N THR A 113 -6.28 -20.87 1.50
CA THR A 113 -5.83 -22.14 2.10
C THR A 113 -6.27 -22.30 3.56
N ARG A 114 -6.78 -21.24 4.19
CA ARG A 114 -7.17 -21.15 5.61
C ARG A 114 -6.03 -21.52 6.56
N LYS A 115 -4.81 -21.06 6.24
CA LYS A 115 -3.61 -21.35 7.03
C LYS A 115 -2.91 -20.07 7.45
N LEU A 116 -2.27 -20.14 8.62
CA LEU A 116 -1.27 -19.15 9.03
C LEU A 116 0.08 -19.56 8.45
N VAL A 117 0.79 -18.58 7.87
CA VAL A 117 2.09 -18.75 7.26
C VAL A 117 3.05 -17.72 7.85
N ASP A 118 4.25 -18.18 8.19
CA ASP A 118 5.38 -17.35 8.61
C ASP A 118 6.42 -17.36 7.48
N PHE A 119 7.16 -16.26 7.33
CA PHE A 119 8.15 -16.09 6.28
C PHE A 119 9.50 -15.72 6.88
N GLU A 120 10.58 -16.31 6.34
CA GLU A 120 11.95 -16.01 6.76
C GLU A 120 12.43 -14.64 6.28
N GLY A 121 11.79 -14.09 5.25
CA GLY A 121 12.16 -12.83 4.63
C GLY A 121 11.10 -12.35 3.63
N VAL A 122 11.25 -11.09 3.21
CA VAL A 122 10.37 -10.43 2.23
C VAL A 122 10.32 -11.22 0.93
N ASP A 123 11.45 -11.77 0.48
CA ASP A 123 11.51 -12.58 -0.74
C ASP A 123 10.66 -13.85 -0.65
N ASN A 124 10.65 -14.52 0.51
CA ASN A 124 9.82 -15.70 0.73
C ASN A 124 8.32 -15.35 0.68
N PHE A 125 7.94 -14.20 1.25
CA PHE A 125 6.57 -13.68 1.16
C PHE A 125 6.18 -13.33 -0.28
N ASN A 126 7.06 -12.66 -1.01
CA ASN A 126 6.85 -12.29 -2.40
C ASN A 126 6.71 -13.53 -3.30
N ALA A 127 7.58 -14.53 -3.12
CA ALA A 127 7.52 -15.80 -3.86
C ALA A 127 6.24 -16.59 -3.52
N TYR A 128 5.81 -16.60 -2.26
CA TYR A 128 4.55 -17.21 -1.85
C TYR A 128 3.36 -16.59 -2.58
N ASN A 129 3.26 -15.25 -2.59
CA ASN A 129 2.16 -14.56 -3.26
C ASN A 129 2.22 -14.73 -4.77
N ALA A 130 3.40 -14.66 -5.38
CA ALA A 130 3.55 -14.92 -6.81
C ALA A 130 3.00 -16.30 -7.18
N LYS A 131 3.35 -17.35 -6.41
CA LYS A 131 2.83 -18.71 -6.62
C LYS A 131 1.32 -18.81 -6.40
N ARG A 132 0.76 -18.08 -5.43
CA ARG A 132 -0.68 -18.10 -5.15
C ARG A 132 -1.49 -17.54 -6.31
N TYR A 133 -0.96 -16.55 -7.02
CA TYR A 133 -1.64 -15.89 -8.12
C TYR A 133 -1.20 -16.38 -9.51
N ASP A 134 -0.17 -17.22 -9.59
CA ASP A 134 0.29 -17.82 -10.83
C ASP A 134 -0.84 -18.61 -11.52
N GLY A 135 -1.04 -18.34 -12.81
CA GLY A 135 -2.10 -18.93 -13.62
C GLY A 135 -3.53 -18.49 -13.29
N LYS A 136 -3.77 -17.60 -12.31
CA LYS A 136 -5.13 -17.10 -12.05
C LYS A 136 -5.62 -16.19 -13.19
N PRO A 137 -6.93 -16.24 -13.53
CA PRO A 137 -7.50 -15.31 -14.50
C PRO A 137 -7.29 -13.85 -14.08
N TRP A 138 -6.94 -12.98 -15.03
CA TRP A 138 -6.72 -11.56 -14.76
C TRP A 138 -7.94 -10.91 -14.07
N SER A 139 -9.17 -11.26 -14.47
CA SER A 139 -10.39 -10.73 -13.87
C SER A 139 -10.49 -10.99 -12.37
N GLU A 140 -9.99 -12.14 -11.89
CA GLU A 140 -9.97 -12.45 -10.45
C GLU A 140 -8.94 -11.60 -9.71
N ILE A 141 -7.72 -11.47 -10.27
CA ILE A 141 -6.65 -10.64 -9.68
C ILE A 141 -7.08 -9.17 -9.64
N GLN A 142 -7.63 -8.65 -10.74
CA GLN A 142 -8.10 -7.27 -10.86
C GLN A 142 -9.19 -6.97 -9.84
N GLN A 143 -10.22 -7.82 -9.75
CA GLN A 143 -11.32 -7.62 -8.81
C GLN A 143 -10.83 -7.71 -7.37
N LYS A 144 -9.91 -8.63 -7.08
CA LYS A 144 -9.31 -8.78 -5.76
C LYS A 144 -8.50 -7.53 -5.39
N ALA A 145 -7.68 -7.01 -6.30
CA ALA A 145 -6.90 -5.79 -6.07
C ALA A 145 -7.78 -4.59 -5.73
N ILE A 146 -8.84 -4.37 -6.51
CA ILE A 146 -9.80 -3.28 -6.26
C ILE A 146 -10.46 -3.45 -4.88
N ASN A 147 -10.91 -4.66 -4.54
CA ASN A 147 -11.58 -4.92 -3.28
C ASN A 147 -10.64 -4.77 -2.08
N THR A 148 -9.42 -5.26 -2.19
CA THR A 148 -8.41 -5.19 -1.12
C THR A 148 -8.03 -3.73 -0.85
N ALA A 149 -7.74 -2.93 -1.88
CA ALA A 149 -7.40 -1.51 -1.70
C ALA A 149 -8.55 -0.71 -1.07
N LEU A 150 -9.80 -0.92 -1.53
CA LEU A 150 -10.98 -0.30 -0.93
C LEU A 150 -11.23 -0.76 0.52
N GLN A 151 -10.99 -2.04 0.81
CA GLN A 151 -11.09 -2.56 2.17
C GLN A 151 -10.05 -1.90 3.07
N LEU A 152 -8.80 -1.81 2.62
CA LEU A 152 -7.72 -1.19 3.38
C LEU A 152 -8.06 0.28 3.67
N GLN A 153 -8.55 1.03 2.67
CA GLN A 153 -9.00 2.41 2.85
C GLN A 153 -10.10 2.53 3.91
N SER A 154 -11.03 1.58 3.97
CA SER A 154 -12.19 1.63 4.86
C SER A 154 -11.84 1.65 6.35
N PHE A 155 -10.64 1.19 6.74
CA PHE A 155 -10.16 1.28 8.11
C PHE A 155 -9.80 2.71 8.54
N PHE A 156 -9.53 3.61 7.59
CA PHE A 156 -9.06 4.97 7.84
C PHE A 156 -10.17 6.01 7.68
N SER A 157 -11.17 5.94 8.57
CA SER A 157 -12.28 6.90 8.62
C SER A 157 -11.78 8.36 8.77
N PRO A 158 -12.37 9.35 8.07
CA PRO A 158 -12.08 10.78 8.30
C PRO A 158 -12.33 11.25 9.74
N ASN A 159 -13.10 10.49 10.52
CA ASN A 159 -13.37 10.74 11.92
C ASN A 159 -12.87 9.56 12.77
N PRO A 160 -11.54 9.43 12.97
CA PRO A 160 -11.00 8.36 13.78
C PRO A 160 -11.39 8.55 15.24
N ASN A 161 -11.63 7.45 15.94
CA ASN A 161 -11.76 7.49 17.40
C ASN A 161 -10.38 7.57 18.05
N LYS A 162 -10.34 7.89 19.35
CA LYS A 162 -9.07 8.03 20.09
C LYS A 162 -8.24 6.74 20.08
N GLN A 163 -8.87 5.58 20.26
CA GLN A 163 -8.17 4.29 20.30
C GLN A 163 -7.45 3.98 18.98
N TRP A 164 -8.02 4.42 17.85
CA TRP A 164 -7.40 4.27 16.53
C TRP A 164 -6.15 5.12 16.39
N ILE A 165 -6.23 6.40 16.80
CA ILE A 165 -5.07 7.29 16.80
C ILE A 165 -4.00 6.80 17.78
N ASP A 166 -4.39 6.37 18.97
CA ASP A 166 -3.47 5.84 19.97
C ASP A 166 -2.72 4.61 19.45
N PHE A 167 -3.38 3.73 18.69
CA PHE A 167 -2.73 2.60 18.05
C PHE A 167 -1.69 3.05 17.03
N LEU A 168 -2.02 3.98 16.14
CA LEU A 168 -1.07 4.43 15.12
C LEU A 168 0.16 5.09 15.75
N GLU A 169 -0.03 5.90 16.81
CA GLU A 169 1.02 6.67 17.45
C GLU A 169 1.88 5.86 18.44
N ASN A 170 1.27 4.98 19.25
CA ASN A 170 1.98 4.32 20.36
C ASN A 170 2.53 2.93 20.00
N THR A 171 2.97 2.77 18.76
CA THR A 171 3.64 1.55 18.30
C THR A 171 5.15 1.72 18.32
N PRO A 172 5.93 0.63 18.38
CA PRO A 172 7.38 0.74 18.27
C PRO A 172 7.80 1.47 17.00
N ASP A 173 8.78 2.35 17.17
CA ASP A 173 9.43 3.08 16.10
C ASP A 173 10.06 2.14 15.06
N HIS A 174 9.85 2.46 13.79
CA HIS A 174 10.45 1.77 12.65
C HIS A 174 11.36 2.73 11.88
N ASN A 175 12.60 2.29 11.65
CA ASN A 175 13.58 3.04 10.86
C ASN A 175 13.42 2.71 9.38
N TRP A 176 12.64 3.52 8.68
CA TRP A 176 12.36 3.34 7.26
C TRP A 176 13.30 4.18 6.39
N ARG A 177 14.14 3.50 5.60
CA ARG A 177 15.01 4.13 4.59
C ARG A 177 14.21 4.45 3.33
N ILE A 178 13.48 5.56 3.35
CA ILE A 178 12.54 5.93 2.29
C ILE A 178 13.22 6.42 1.00
N LEU A 179 14.36 7.11 1.11
CA LEU A 179 15.14 7.59 -0.03
C LEU A 179 16.64 7.44 0.27
N PRO A 180 17.52 7.43 -0.75
CA PRO A 180 18.96 7.46 -0.55
C PRO A 180 19.37 8.60 0.40
N GLY A 181 19.93 8.26 1.56
CA GLY A 181 20.35 9.22 2.57
C GLY A 181 19.24 9.77 3.47
N VAL A 182 17.98 9.36 3.30
CA VAL A 182 16.85 9.79 4.14
C VAL A 182 16.28 8.59 4.90
N THR A 183 16.29 8.67 6.23
CA THR A 183 15.62 7.70 7.10
C THR A 183 14.53 8.41 7.88
N LEU A 184 13.31 7.90 7.81
CA LEU A 184 12.21 8.28 8.68
C LEU A 184 12.21 7.34 9.87
N ASN A 185 12.22 7.91 11.07
CA ASN A 185 11.87 7.17 12.27
C ASN A 185 10.42 7.50 12.63
N ILE A 186 9.54 6.53 12.49
CA ILE A 186 8.09 6.72 12.65
C ILE A 186 7.46 5.48 13.32
N PRO A 187 6.40 5.63 14.13
CA PRO A 187 5.71 4.47 14.69
C PRO A 187 5.25 3.49 13.61
N SER A 188 5.40 2.19 13.87
CA SER A 188 5.13 1.12 12.90
C SER A 188 3.71 1.12 12.35
N GLY A 189 2.72 1.58 13.12
CA GLY A 189 1.33 1.72 12.68
C GLY A 189 1.19 2.72 11.53
N TRP A 190 1.85 3.88 11.63
CA TRP A 190 1.92 4.84 10.52
C TRP A 190 2.70 4.29 9.34
N TYR A 191 3.86 3.69 9.59
CA TYR A 191 4.71 3.09 8.55
C TYR A 191 3.94 2.10 7.68
N LEU A 192 3.19 1.16 8.29
CA LEU A 192 2.42 0.16 7.54
C LEU A 192 1.39 0.79 6.61
N TRP A 193 0.75 1.89 7.01
CA TRP A 193 -0.17 2.60 6.14
C TRP A 193 0.57 3.32 5.01
N MET A 194 1.67 4.00 5.33
CA MET A 194 2.46 4.75 4.34
C MET A 194 3.06 3.87 3.25
N VAL A 195 3.55 2.67 3.59
CA VAL A 195 4.17 1.76 2.61
C VAL A 195 3.13 1.16 1.64
N SER A 196 1.87 0.97 2.05
CA SER A 196 0.79 0.59 1.12
C SER A 196 0.64 1.61 0.01
N MET A 197 0.53 2.90 0.39
CA MET A 197 0.36 3.99 -0.56
C MET A 197 1.58 4.15 -1.46
N GLU A 198 2.79 3.85 -0.97
CA GLU A 198 4.00 3.85 -1.79
C GLU A 198 3.94 2.79 -2.90
N HIS A 199 3.54 1.56 -2.56
CA HIS A 199 3.40 0.48 -3.54
C HIS A 199 2.41 0.85 -4.65
N GLU A 200 1.26 1.44 -4.29
CA GLU A 200 0.22 1.86 -5.22
C GLU A 200 0.61 3.09 -6.06
N ALA A 201 1.15 4.13 -5.43
CA ALA A 201 1.35 5.44 -6.05
C ALA A 201 2.68 5.58 -6.79
N VAL A 202 3.73 4.88 -6.32
CA VAL A 202 5.11 5.15 -6.69
C VAL A 202 5.84 3.93 -7.20
N GLU A 203 6.00 2.88 -6.38
CA GLU A 203 6.92 1.78 -6.66
C GLU A 203 6.55 1.05 -7.96
N HIS A 204 5.27 0.74 -8.13
CA HIS A 204 4.76 0.02 -9.29
C HIS A 204 4.02 0.91 -10.28
N ARG A 205 4.11 2.24 -10.13
CA ARG A 205 3.34 3.19 -10.94
C ARG A 205 3.53 2.96 -12.45
N GLU A 206 4.76 2.73 -12.87
CA GLU A 206 5.08 2.55 -14.30
C GLU A 206 4.52 1.25 -14.88
N ASP A 207 4.36 0.22 -14.04
CA ASP A 207 3.80 -1.08 -14.41
C ASP A 207 2.27 -1.05 -14.48
N LEU A 208 1.65 -0.12 -13.74
CA LEU A 208 0.21 0.10 -13.73
C LEU A 208 -0.28 0.97 -14.90
N ILE A 209 0.60 1.82 -15.46
CA ILE A 209 0.26 2.69 -16.58
C ILE A 209 0.59 1.98 -17.89
N ASP A 210 -0.36 1.95 -18.82
CA ASP A 210 -0.07 1.61 -20.20
C ASP A 210 0.59 2.81 -20.88
N LYS A 211 1.90 2.72 -21.15
CA LYS A 211 2.59 3.70 -22.00
C LYS A 211 2.48 3.17 -23.43
N PRO A 212 1.85 3.88 -24.39
CA PRO A 212 1.97 3.50 -25.78
C PRO A 212 3.47 3.44 -26.14
N ARG A 213 3.90 2.28 -26.64
CA ARG A 213 5.26 2.06 -27.11
C ARG A 213 5.51 2.80 -28.42
#